data_AF-A0A842WQS1-F1
#
_entry.id   AF-A0A842WQS1-F1
#
_cell.length_a   1.000
_cell.length_b   1.000
_cell.length_c   1.000
_cell.angle_alpha   90.00
_cell.angle_beta   90.00
_cell.angle_gamma   90.00
#
_symmetry.space_group_name_H-M   'P 1'
#
loop_
_entity.id
_entity.type
_entity.pdbx_description
1 polymer ?
#
loop_
_entity_poly.entity_id
_entity_poly.type
_entity_poly.pdbx_seq_one_letter_code
_entity_poly.pdbx_strand_id
1 'polypeptide(L)' 'MEFEEDEPYAANSELRYMTLELMRLAEKKNVTFEQMAQEYVKNTFHLKKLIEENEFPEKPLKSKEGIGYP' A
#
# COMPACT_ATOMS: atom_id res chain seq x y z
N MET A 1 6.31 -15.50 -27.46
CA MET A 1 5.75 -14.66 -26.39
C MET A 1 5.87 -15.51 -25.13
N GLU A 2 7.07 -15.52 -24.54
CA GLU A 2 7.41 -16.24 -23.29
C GLU A 2 7.32 -15.22 -22.14
N PHE A 3 6.11 -14.83 -21.75
CA PHE A 3 5.91 -13.83 -20.68
C PHE A 3 5.03 -14.34 -19.53
N GLU A 4 4.51 -15.57 -19.60
CA GLU A 4 3.55 -16.09 -18.61
C GLU A 4 4.16 -17.07 -17.59
N GLU A 5 5.34 -17.65 -17.86
CA GLU A 5 5.93 -18.64 -16.94
C GLU A 5 6.70 -18.01 -15.76
N ASP A 6 7.32 -16.84 -15.94
CA ASP A 6 8.15 -16.22 -14.89
C ASP A 6 7.34 -15.52 -13.77
N GLU A 7 6.14 -15.05 -14.08
CA GLU A 7 5.28 -14.30 -13.17
C GLU A 7 4.83 -15.08 -11.91
N PRO A 8 4.38 -16.36 -12.00
CA PRO A 8 4.05 -17.13 -10.81
C PRO A 8 5.28 -17.49 -9.97
N TYR A 9 6.45 -17.72 -10.56
CA TYR A 9 7.68 -17.98 -9.80
C TYR A 9 8.15 -16.73 -9.05
N ALA A 10 8.06 -15.55 -9.69
CA ALA A 10 8.38 -14.28 -9.07
C ALA A 10 7.45 -13.99 -7.88
N ALA A 11 6.13 -14.08 -8.08
CA ALA A 11 5.14 -13.91 -7.01
C ALA A 11 5.37 -14.88 -5.84
N ASN A 12 5.72 -16.14 -6.13
CA ASN A 12 6.05 -17.12 -5.11
C ASN A 12 7.32 -16.76 -4.32
N SER A 13 8.33 -16.17 -4.99
CA SER A 13 9.56 -15.73 -4.36
C SER A 13 9.34 -14.52 -3.44
N GLU A 14 8.50 -13.56 -3.85
CA GLU A 14 8.15 -12.37 -3.07
C GLU A 14 7.33 -12.74 -1.82
N LEU A 15 6.33 -13.61 -1.98
CA LEU A 15 5.54 -14.13 -0.86
C LEU A 15 6.42 -14.85 0.16
N ARG A 16 7.38 -15.66 -0.31
CA ARG A 16 8.34 -16.33 0.56
C ARG A 16 9.22 -15.34 1.32
N TYR A 17 9.74 -14.33 0.63
CA TYR A 17 10.56 -13.29 1.25
C TYR A 17 9.77 -12.52 2.30
N MET A 18 8.57 -12.03 1.97
CA MET A 18 7.68 -11.34 2.91
C MET A 18 7.36 -12.21 4.14
N THR A 19 7.08 -13.49 3.93
CA THR A 19 6.81 -14.44 5.02
C THR A 19 8.00 -14.51 5.99
N LEU A 20 9.22 -14.65 5.49
CA LEU A 20 10.42 -14.72 6.33
C LEU A 20 10.66 -13.41 7.11
N GLU A 21 10.45 -12.25 6.49
CA GLU A 21 10.59 -10.97 7.18
C GLU A 21 9.54 -10.78 8.27
N LEU A 22 8.28 -11.13 8.01
CA LEU A 22 7.22 -11.07 9.01
C LEU A 22 7.48 -12.02 10.18
N MET A 23 8.01 -13.22 9.93
CA MET A 23 8.43 -14.14 10.99
C MET A 23 9.56 -13.55 11.85
N ARG A 24 10.59 -12.97 11.22
CA ARG A 24 11.69 -12.29 11.92
C ARG A 24 11.20 -11.13 12.79
N LEU A 25 10.23 -10.35 12.30
CA LEU A 25 9.63 -9.25 13.05
C LEU A 25 8.75 -9.76 14.20
N ALA A 26 7.98 -10.83 13.98
CA ALA A 26 7.16 -11.47 14.99
C ALA A 26 8.01 -11.98 16.16
N GLU A 27 9.14 -12.63 15.87
CA GLU A 27 10.13 -13.06 16.86
C GLU A 27 10.69 -11.86 17.65
N LYS A 28 11.15 -10.81 16.96
CA LYS A 28 11.69 -9.60 17.60
C LYS A 28 10.69 -8.89 18.52
N LYS A 29 9.41 -8.87 18.15
CA LYS A 29 8.34 -8.23 18.93
C LYS A 29 7.69 -9.18 19.95
N ASN A 30 8.08 -10.46 19.99
CA ASN A 30 7.45 -11.51 20.81
C ASN A 30 5.92 -11.60 20.60
N VAL A 31 5.49 -11.59 19.34
CA VAL A 31 4.09 -11.77 18.92
C VAL A 31 3.97 -12.96 17.97
N THR A 32 2.76 -13.44 17.72
CA THR A 32 2.59 -14.52 16.73
C THR A 32 2.79 -13.99 15.31
N PHE A 33 3.18 -14.87 14.38
CA PHE A 33 3.23 -14.55 12.96
C PHE A 33 1.89 -14.01 12.45
N GLU A 34 0.77 -14.58 12.90
CA GLU A 34 -0.58 -14.14 12.53
C GLU A 34 -0.84 -12.68 12.94
N GLN A 35 -0.48 -12.31 14.17
CA GLN A 35 -0.62 -10.93 14.65
C GLN A 35 0.23 -9.96 13.82
N MET A 36 1.47 -10.35 13.49
CA MET A 36 2.36 -9.53 12.65
C MET A 36 1.85 -9.42 11.21
N ALA A 37 1.30 -10.49 10.63
CA ALA A 37 0.73 -10.47 9.29
C ALA A 37 -0.52 -9.58 9.21
N GLN A 38 -1.39 -9.62 10.23
CA GLN A 38 -2.54 -8.72 10.33
C GLN A 38 -2.10 -7.26 10.46
N GLU A 39 -1.07 -6.97 11.27
CA GLU A 39 -0.48 -5.63 11.39
C GLU A 39 0.08 -5.16 10.03
N TYR A 40 0.83 -6.02 9.33
CA TYR A 40 1.38 -5.72 8.01
C TYR A 40 0.29 -5.34 7.00
N VAL A 41 -0.75 -6.17 6.86
CA VAL A 41 -1.87 -5.89 5.93
C VAL A 41 -2.57 -4.57 6.29
N LYS A 42 -2.81 -4.31 7.57
CA LYS A 42 -3.39 -3.03 8.01
C LYS A 42 -2.50 -1.85 7.62
N ASN A 43 -1.19 -1.97 7.82
CA ASN A 43 -0.23 -0.93 7.53
C ASN A 43 -0.09 -0.68 6.02
N THR A 44 -0.17 -1.72 5.18
CA THR A 44 -0.13 -1.54 3.72
C THR A 44 -1.37 -0.81 3.20
N PHE A 45 -2.56 -1.13 3.71
CA PHE A 45 -3.78 -0.37 3.40
C PHE A 45 -3.70 1.08 3.90
N HIS A 46 -3.16 1.29 5.10
CA HIS A 46 -2.97 2.63 5.63
C HIS A 46 -2.00 3.45 4.78
N LEU A 47 -0.86 2.86 4.38
CA LEU A 47 0.10 3.50 3.50
C LEU A 47 -0.51 3.83 2.14
N LYS A 48 -1.28 2.91 1.55
CA LYS A 48 -2.01 3.16 0.30
C LYS A 48 -2.92 4.39 0.44
N LYS A 49 -3.69 4.47 1.52
CA LYS A 49 -4.55 5.62 1.80
C LYS A 49 -3.75 6.92 1.93
N LEU A 50 -2.61 6.90 2.64
CA LEU A 50 -1.75 8.08 2.77
C LEU A 50 -1.20 8.54 1.42
N ILE A 51 -0.84 7.61 0.53
CA ILE A 51 -0.37 7.94 -0.81
C ILE A 51 -1.52 8.58 -1.61
N GLU A 52 -2.70 7.96 -1.64
CA GLU A 52 -3.87 8.47 -2.35
C GLU A 52 -4.30 9.86 -1.84
N GLU A 53 -4.21 10.12 -0.53
CA GLU A 53 -4.51 11.42 0.08
C GLU A 53 -3.43 12.49 -0.24
N ASN A 54 -2.17 12.10 -0.41
CA ASN A 54 -1.08 13.02 -0.73
C ASN A 54 -0.88 13.24 -2.23
N GLU A 55 -1.39 12.35 -3.08
CA GLU A 55 -1.38 12.50 -4.53
C GLU A 55 -2.41 13.52 -5.05
N PHE A 56 -3.28 14.09 -4.17
CA PHE A 56 -4.15 15.22 -4.52
C PHE A 56 -4.32 16.27 -3.42
N PRO A 57 -3.57 17.39 -3.49
CA PRO A 57 -4.09 18.71 -3.18
C PRO A 57 -4.34 19.46 -4.49
N GLU A 58 -5.14 18.91 -5.41
CA GLU A 58 -5.79 19.77 -6.41
C GLU A 58 -6.81 20.62 -5.65
N LYS A 59 -6.35 21.77 -5.15
CA LYS A 59 -7.27 22.87 -4.82
C LYS A 59 -8.19 23.01 -6.04
N PRO A 60 -9.51 22.90 -5.90
CA PRO A 60 -10.36 23.40 -6.97
C PRO A 60 -9.98 24.87 -7.16
N LEU A 61 -9.49 25.21 -8.34
CA LEU A 61 -9.39 26.59 -8.77
C LEU A 61 -10.79 27.16 -8.58
N LYS A 62 -10.97 28.04 -7.59
CA LYS A 62 -12.18 28.85 -7.51
C LYS A 62 -12.24 29.60 -8.83
N SER A 63 -13.11 29.18 -9.74
CA SER A 63 -13.51 30.00 -10.87
C SER A 63 -14.17 31.24 -10.28
N LYS A 64 -13.37 32.29 -10.08
CA LYS A 64 -13.90 33.64 -10.00
C LYS A 64 -14.40 33.94 -11.41
N GLU A 65 -15.68 33.71 -11.66
CA GLU A 65 -16.44 34.47 -12.65
C GLU A 65 -17.93 34.20 -12.45
N GLY A 66 -18.68 35.28 -12.28
CA GLY A 66 -20.10 35.24 -11.91
C GLY A 66 -20.50 36.29 -10.89
N ILE A 67 -19.73 37.38 -10.69
CA ILE A 67 -20.32 38.61 -10.14
C ILE A 67 -21.14 39.21 -11.28
N GLY A 68 -22.43 38.87 -11.33
CA GLY A 68 -23.39 39.67 -12.08
C GLY A 68 -23.53 41.02 -11.39
N TYR A 69 -23.46 42.09 -12.17
CA TYR A 69 -23.98 43.44 -11.88
C TYR A 69 -23.85 44.28 -13.14
N PRO A 70 -24.74 45.26 -13.38
CA PRO A 70 -26.20 45.25 -13.38
C PRO A 70 -26.81 45.09 -14.79
#